data_AF-A0A7H0I4Y2-F1
#
_entry.id   AF-A0A7H0I4Y2-F1
#
_cell.length_a   1.000
_cell.length_b   1.000
_cell.length_c   1.000
_cell.angle_alpha   90.00
_cell.angle_beta   90.00
_cell.angle_gamma   90.00
#
_symmetry.space_group_name_H-M   'P 1'
#
loop_
_entity.id
_entity.type
_entity.pdbx_description
1 polymer ?
#
loop_
_entity_poly.entity_id
_entity_poly.type
_entity_poly.pdbx_seq_one_letter_code
_entity_poly.pdbx_strand_id
1 'polypeptide(L)'
;MRITITIDQPEPEFQEKLLALLAEHAAHVEMDGTWTRERAEAYYRSLPSRARRIVALAIAGDGYVAAGDLRDEETTSLRGHSAALKRLLQRGALQGLWPESIQPPITPQGPGFGKVAGYAMDEDLVPVFFDALASVETEHEEWARQRMTQRATLEDAVRGSGDGTWDTGRAVTTLTEAGHQVTDKRARQILRALAAAGLLLRTDAPGGRAVYRRSAE
;
A
#
# COMPACT_ATOMS: atom_id res chain seq x y z
N MET A 1 -21.74 7.19 24.29
CA MET A 1 -21.90 8.40 23.47
C MET A 1 -20.51 8.81 22.99
N ARG A 2 -20.32 9.04 21.68
CA ARG A 2 -19.03 9.50 21.11
C ARG A 2 -19.22 10.93 20.62
N ILE A 3 -18.37 11.84 21.06
CA ILE A 3 -18.43 13.27 20.74
C ILE A 3 -17.13 13.65 20.05
N THR A 4 -17.22 14.24 18.86
CA THR A 4 -16.10 14.89 18.19
C THR A 4 -16.22 16.39 18.43
N ILE A 5 -15.17 17.02 18.95
CA ILE A 5 -15.13 18.46 19.25
C ILE A 5 -14.06 19.10 18.35
N THR A 6 -14.47 20.07 17.53
CA THR A 6 -13.58 20.91 16.72
C THR A 6 -13.72 22.35 17.20
N ILE A 7 -12.61 23.03 17.48
CA ILE A 7 -12.60 24.42 17.92
C ILE A 7 -11.62 25.22 17.06
N ASP A 8 -12.16 26.19 16.34
CA ASP A 8 -11.37 27.14 15.56
C ASP A 8 -11.07 28.38 16.42
N GLN A 9 -9.79 28.75 16.51
CA GLN A 9 -9.32 29.92 17.27
C GLN A 9 -9.83 30.00 18.72
N PRO A 10 -9.46 29.04 19.59
CA PRO A 10 -9.92 29.03 20.98
C PRO A 10 -9.40 30.25 21.76
N GLU A 11 -10.25 30.82 22.60
CA GLU A 11 -9.81 31.75 23.64
C GLU A 11 -8.87 31.03 24.62
N PRO A 12 -7.79 31.66 25.11
CA PRO A 12 -6.80 30.97 25.94
C PRO A 12 -7.38 30.30 27.19
N GLU A 13 -8.33 30.96 27.86
CA GLU A 13 -8.99 30.43 29.06
C GLU A 13 -9.83 29.18 28.75
N PHE A 14 -10.51 29.18 27.61
CA PHE A 14 -11.29 28.03 27.16
C PHE A 14 -10.39 26.84 26.82
N GLN A 15 -9.28 27.08 26.11
CA GLN A 15 -8.31 26.05 25.78
C GLN A 15 -7.73 25.41 27.05
N GLU A 16 -7.36 26.21 28.04
CA GLU A 16 -6.79 25.73 29.30
C GLU A 16 -7.77 24.84 30.06
N LYS A 17 -9.04 25.26 30.17
CA LYS A 17 -10.12 24.48 30.79
C LYS A 17 -10.42 23.17 30.06
N LEU A 18 -10.46 23.21 28.72
CA LEU A 18 -10.70 22.02 27.91
C LEU A 18 -9.55 21.03 28.04
N LEU A 19 -8.29 21.50 27.97
CA LEU A 19 -7.13 20.63 28.12
C LEU A 19 -7.06 20.00 29.52
N ALA A 20 -7.42 20.75 30.57
CA ALA A 20 -7.52 20.21 31.93
C ALA A 20 -8.57 19.09 32.02
N LEU A 21 -9.74 19.28 31.41
CA LEU A 21 -10.81 18.27 31.38
C LEU A 21 -10.38 17.02 30.58
N LEU A 22 -9.73 17.21 29.43
CA LEU A 22 -9.24 16.10 28.62
C LEU A 22 -8.13 15.33 29.34
N ALA A 23 -7.26 16.02 30.10
CA ALA A 23 -6.21 15.39 30.89
C ALA A 23 -6.77 14.58 32.06
N GLU A 24 -7.80 15.08 32.74
CA GLU A 24 -8.51 14.37 33.82
C GLU A 24 -9.10 13.03 33.34
N HIS A 25 -9.53 12.98 32.07
CA HIS A 25 -10.13 11.80 31.46
C HIS A 25 -9.26 11.17 30.37
N ALA A 26 -7.93 11.35 30.43
CA ALA A 26 -7.02 10.92 29.37
C ALA A 26 -7.16 9.45 28.96
N ALA A 27 -7.51 8.55 29.90
CA ALA A 27 -7.76 7.14 29.61
C ALA A 27 -8.97 6.87 28.68
N HIS A 28 -9.80 7.88 28.45
CA HIS A 28 -11.02 7.82 27.63
C HIS A 28 -11.04 8.86 26.51
N VAL A 29 -9.93 9.59 26.34
CA VAL A 29 -9.78 10.61 25.29
C VAL A 29 -8.87 10.04 24.21
N GLU A 30 -9.43 9.88 23.01
CA GLU A 30 -8.66 9.55 21.81
C GLU A 30 -8.54 10.80 20.95
N MET A 31 -7.31 11.09 20.50
CA MET A 31 -7.13 12.12 19.48
C MET A 31 -7.67 11.62 18.15
N ASP A 32 -8.62 12.37 17.59
CA ASP A 32 -9.15 12.11 16.27
C ASP A 32 -8.11 12.50 15.22
N GLY A 33 -7.22 11.56 14.90
CA GLY A 33 -6.14 11.71 13.92
C GLY A 33 -5.88 10.44 13.11
N THR A 34 -6.72 9.42 13.29
CA THR A 34 -6.56 8.10 12.69
C THR A 34 -7.51 7.89 11.51
N TRP A 35 -7.13 6.97 10.62
CA TRP A 35 -8.02 6.50 9.56
C TRP A 35 -9.07 5.56 10.15
N THR A 36 -10.33 5.85 9.86
CA THR A 36 -11.44 4.91 10.05
C THR A 36 -11.83 4.32 8.71
N ARG A 37 -12.62 3.24 8.72
CA ARG A 37 -13.16 2.61 7.50
C ARG A 37 -13.90 3.63 6.63
N GLU A 38 -14.74 4.47 7.23
CA GLU A 38 -15.55 5.47 6.52
C GLU A 38 -14.67 6.54 5.86
N ARG A 39 -13.62 6.99 6.55
CA ARG A 39 -12.65 7.96 6.00
C ARG A 39 -11.84 7.33 4.87
N ALA A 40 -11.38 6.09 5.05
CA ALA A 40 -10.64 5.35 4.04
C ALA A 40 -11.50 5.14 2.78
N GLU A 41 -12.78 4.81 2.95
CA GLU A 41 -13.76 4.68 1.87
C GLU A 41 -13.99 6.00 1.13
N ALA A 42 -14.22 7.09 1.86
CA ALA A 42 -14.40 8.43 1.29
C ALA A 42 -13.13 8.90 0.55
N TYR A 43 -11.96 8.66 1.13
CA TYR A 43 -10.67 8.96 0.52
C TYR A 43 -10.50 8.17 -0.78
N TYR A 44 -10.68 6.85 -0.73
CA TYR A 44 -10.51 5.98 -1.89
C TYR A 44 -11.47 6.33 -3.04
N ARG A 45 -12.76 6.56 -2.75
CA ARG A 45 -13.73 7.00 -3.77
C ARG A 45 -13.38 8.34 -4.38
N SER A 46 -12.77 9.25 -3.64
CA SER A 46 -12.41 10.57 -4.15
C SER A 46 -11.11 10.56 -4.97
N LEU A 47 -10.34 9.46 -4.93
CA LEU A 47 -9.13 9.32 -5.74
C LEU A 47 -9.45 9.08 -7.22
N PRO A 48 -8.66 9.66 -8.14
CA PRO A 48 -8.68 9.25 -9.54
C PRO A 48 -8.20 7.81 -9.70
N SER A 49 -8.65 7.11 -10.74
CA SER A 49 -8.42 5.67 -10.95
C SER A 49 -6.95 5.25 -10.82
N ARG A 50 -6.03 6.09 -11.32
CA ARG A 50 -4.59 5.82 -11.27
C ARG A 50 -4.02 5.87 -9.84
N ALA A 51 -4.56 6.73 -8.97
CA ALA A 51 -4.16 6.81 -7.56
C ALA A 51 -4.86 5.74 -6.71
N ARG A 52 -6.11 5.39 -7.02
CA ARG A 52 -6.80 4.22 -6.44
C ARG A 52 -5.98 2.95 -6.63
N ARG A 53 -5.46 2.74 -7.84
CA ARG A 53 -4.60 1.60 -8.15
C ARG A 53 -3.37 1.49 -7.24
N ILE A 54 -2.77 2.61 -6.82
CA ILE A 54 -1.62 2.60 -5.91
C ILE A 54 -2.05 2.06 -4.55
N VAL A 55 -3.15 2.57 -4.01
CA VAL A 55 -3.72 2.15 -2.73
C VAL A 55 -4.12 0.68 -2.77
N ALA A 56 -4.88 0.25 -3.80
CA ALA A 56 -5.32 -1.13 -3.98
C ALA A 56 -4.15 -2.12 -4.09
N LEU A 57 -3.10 -1.75 -4.83
CA LEU A 57 -1.92 -2.62 -4.97
C LEU A 57 -1.05 -2.66 -3.70
N ALA A 58 -0.99 -1.56 -2.93
CA ALA A 58 -0.29 -1.56 -1.65
C ALA A 58 -1.02 -2.44 -0.63
N ILE A 59 -2.36 -2.37 -0.56
CA ILE A 59 -3.18 -3.25 0.28
C ILE A 59 -2.98 -4.71 -0.12
N ALA A 60 -3.05 -5.00 -1.43
CA ALA A 60 -2.74 -6.32 -1.98
C ALA A 60 -1.29 -6.76 -1.77
N GLY A 61 -0.43 -5.84 -1.37
CA GLY A 61 0.98 -6.04 -1.14
C GLY A 61 1.35 -6.13 0.34
N ASP A 62 0.37 -6.23 1.24
CA ASP A 62 0.53 -6.13 2.70
C ASP A 62 1.22 -4.83 3.12
N GLY A 63 0.74 -3.73 2.55
CA GLY A 63 1.24 -2.39 2.83
C GLY A 63 2.31 -1.90 1.87
N TYR A 64 2.77 -2.67 0.88
CA TYR A 64 3.80 -2.19 -0.05
C TYR A 64 3.53 -2.48 -1.52
N VAL A 65 3.80 -1.49 -2.38
CA VAL A 65 3.82 -1.66 -3.84
C VAL A 65 5.08 -1.07 -4.46
N ALA A 66 5.79 -1.86 -5.25
CA ALA A 66 6.99 -1.40 -5.94
C ALA A 66 6.63 -0.48 -7.12
N ALA A 67 7.51 0.49 -7.40
CA ALA A 67 7.36 1.42 -8.52
C ALA A 67 7.23 0.70 -9.87
N GLY A 68 7.91 -0.44 -10.04
CA GLY A 68 7.80 -1.27 -11.24
C GLY A 68 6.40 -1.86 -11.47
N ASP A 69 5.61 -2.04 -10.41
CA ASP A 69 4.26 -2.62 -10.48
C ASP A 69 3.19 -1.57 -10.79
N LEU A 70 3.53 -0.30 -10.59
CA LEU A 70 2.70 0.87 -10.91
C LEU A 70 2.91 1.39 -12.34
N ARG A 71 4.00 0.97 -12.99
CA ARG A 71 4.32 1.34 -14.36
C ARG A 71 3.54 0.49 -15.35
N ASP A 72 2.92 1.15 -16.31
CA ASP A 72 2.28 0.47 -17.45
C ASP A 72 3.37 -0.03 -18.42
N GLU A 73 4.46 0.72 -18.59
CA GLU A 73 5.67 0.33 -19.33
C GLU A 73 6.95 0.64 -18.53
N GLU A 74 8.03 -0.10 -18.73
CA GLU A 74 9.24 -0.02 -17.88
C GLU A 74 9.88 1.39 -17.87
N THR A 75 9.64 2.17 -18.93
CA THR A 75 10.14 3.54 -19.16
C THR A 75 9.17 4.64 -18.72
N THR A 76 7.91 4.34 -18.37
CA THR A 76 6.93 5.39 -18.04
C THR A 76 7.27 6.01 -16.68
N SER A 77 7.33 7.34 -16.65
CA SER A 77 7.60 8.09 -15.42
C SER A 77 6.45 7.95 -14.42
N LEU A 78 6.79 7.79 -13.14
CA LEU A 78 5.84 7.90 -12.02
C LEU A 78 5.68 9.35 -11.53
N ARG A 79 6.25 10.34 -12.24
CA ARG A 79 6.08 11.76 -11.90
C ARG A 79 4.60 12.11 -12.01
N GLY A 80 4.02 12.56 -10.90
CA GLY A 80 2.61 12.97 -10.79
C GLY A 80 1.71 11.96 -10.07
N HIS A 81 2.14 10.71 -9.90
CA HIS A 81 1.34 9.64 -9.29
C HIS A 81 1.04 9.90 -7.81
N SER A 82 1.99 10.49 -7.08
CA SER A 82 1.82 10.90 -5.68
C SER A 82 1.11 12.26 -5.52
N ALA A 83 1.06 13.08 -6.57
CA ALA A 83 0.51 14.43 -6.46
C ALA A 83 -0.99 14.39 -6.20
N ALA A 84 -1.71 13.44 -6.80
CA ALA A 84 -3.14 13.25 -6.54
C ALA A 84 -3.42 12.82 -5.10
N LEU A 85 -2.61 11.89 -4.56
CA LEU A 85 -2.72 11.42 -3.17
C LEU A 85 -2.57 12.58 -2.19
N LYS A 86 -1.52 13.39 -2.35
CA LYS A 86 -1.24 14.55 -1.50
C LYS A 86 -2.31 15.64 -1.64
N ARG A 87 -2.68 16.00 -2.88
CA ARG A 87 -3.67 17.06 -3.14
C ARG A 87 -5.04 16.70 -2.60
N LEU A 88 -5.46 15.45 -2.75
CA LEU A 88 -6.74 15.00 -2.20
C LEU A 88 -6.72 15.06 -0.68
N LEU A 89 -5.64 14.55 -0.05
CA LEU A 89 -5.48 14.59 1.41
C LEU A 89 -5.61 16.02 1.95
N GLN A 90 -4.88 16.97 1.36
CA GLN A 90 -4.94 18.38 1.75
C GLN A 90 -6.33 18.98 1.52
N ARG A 91 -6.97 18.67 0.38
CA ARG A 91 -8.30 19.19 0.06
C ARG A 91 -9.36 18.66 1.02
N GLY A 92 -9.34 17.37 1.35
CA GLY A 92 -10.33 16.80 2.26
C GLY A 92 -10.18 17.30 3.69
N ALA A 93 -8.95 17.65 4.11
CA ALA A 93 -8.72 18.32 5.40
C ALA A 93 -9.35 19.72 5.39
N LEU A 94 -9.10 20.51 4.34
CA LEU A 94 -9.73 21.83 4.15
C LEU A 94 -11.27 21.77 4.06
N GLN A 95 -11.83 20.63 3.65
CA GLN A 95 -13.28 20.40 3.55
C GLN A 95 -13.87 19.73 4.80
N GLY A 96 -13.07 19.49 5.84
CA GLY A 96 -13.53 18.85 7.08
C GLY A 96 -13.90 17.36 6.94
N LEU A 97 -13.46 16.68 5.88
CA LEU A 97 -13.70 15.24 5.69
C LEU A 97 -12.86 14.38 6.64
N TRP A 98 -11.71 14.91 7.05
CA TRP A 98 -10.81 14.33 8.04
C TRP A 98 -10.01 15.46 8.72
N PRO A 99 -9.46 15.19 9.91
CA PRO A 99 -8.67 16.17 10.65
C PRO A 99 -7.38 16.55 9.89
N GLU A 100 -6.90 17.78 10.08
CA GLU A 100 -5.65 18.26 9.47
C GLU A 100 -4.42 17.46 9.90
N SER A 101 -4.47 16.84 11.08
CA SER A 101 -3.42 16.00 11.64
C SER A 101 -3.33 14.60 11.04
N ILE A 102 -4.30 14.21 10.20
CA ILE A 102 -4.33 12.85 9.64
C ILE A 102 -3.08 12.59 8.80
N GLN A 103 -2.41 11.48 9.09
CA GLN A 103 -1.22 11.11 8.33
C GLN A 103 -1.61 10.55 6.96
N PRO A 104 -0.78 10.76 5.92
CA PRO A 104 -1.02 10.14 4.62
C PRO A 104 -1.09 8.62 4.76
N PRO A 105 -2.13 7.96 4.23
CA PRO A 105 -2.29 6.51 4.38
C PRO A 105 -1.28 5.74 3.52
N ILE A 106 -0.67 6.41 2.55
CA ILE A 106 0.35 5.84 1.68
C ILE A 106 1.41 6.89 1.36
N THR A 107 2.68 6.51 1.50
CA THR A 107 3.84 7.38 1.36
C THR A 107 4.81 6.84 0.30
N PRO A 108 5.47 7.71 -0.48
CA PRO A 108 6.47 7.27 -1.43
C PRO A 108 7.75 6.81 -0.72
N GLN A 109 8.32 5.71 -1.18
CA GLN A 109 9.56 5.12 -0.68
C GLN A 109 10.69 5.30 -1.70
N GLY A 110 11.92 5.56 -1.26
CA GLY A 110 13.11 5.63 -2.11
C GLY A 110 14.21 6.57 -1.60
N PRO A 111 15.40 6.58 -2.24
CA PRO A 111 16.60 7.28 -1.77
C PRO A 111 16.57 8.82 -1.93
N GLY A 112 15.41 9.42 -2.18
CA GLY A 112 15.27 10.84 -2.49
C GLY A 112 15.57 11.20 -3.96
N PHE A 113 15.51 12.48 -4.32
CA PHE A 113 15.79 13.03 -5.67
C PHE A 113 14.83 12.62 -6.80
N GLY A 114 13.56 12.37 -6.47
CA GLY A 114 12.52 12.07 -7.47
C GLY A 114 12.55 10.65 -8.04
N LYS A 115 13.40 9.77 -7.49
CA LYS A 115 13.37 8.33 -7.73
C LYS A 115 12.50 7.66 -6.67
N VAL A 116 11.28 7.32 -7.05
CA VAL A 116 10.37 6.52 -6.21
C VAL A 116 10.65 5.05 -6.49
N ALA A 117 11.06 4.32 -5.45
CA ALA A 117 11.26 2.87 -5.45
C ALA A 117 9.93 2.12 -5.26
N GLY A 118 8.96 2.72 -4.57
CA GLY A 118 7.64 2.18 -4.34
C GLY A 118 6.79 3.08 -3.47
N TYR A 119 5.68 2.56 -2.97
CA TYR A 119 4.81 3.23 -2.03
C TYR A 119 4.51 2.28 -0.87
N ALA A 120 4.50 2.81 0.35
CA ALA A 120 4.19 2.06 1.56
C ALA A 120 2.99 2.67 2.28
N MET A 121 2.10 1.79 2.73
CA MET A 121 1.03 2.00 3.70
C MET A 121 1.48 1.35 5.00
N ASP A 122 1.21 2.02 6.11
CA ASP A 122 1.46 1.48 7.44
C ASP A 122 0.68 0.18 7.65
N GLU A 123 1.27 -0.81 8.30
CA GLU A 123 0.68 -2.15 8.49
C GLU A 123 -0.67 -2.08 9.21
N ASP A 124 -0.80 -1.17 10.17
CA ASP A 124 -2.03 -0.97 10.94
C ASP A 124 -3.17 -0.36 10.07
N LEU A 125 -2.82 0.27 8.96
CA LEU A 125 -3.79 0.88 8.03
C LEU A 125 -4.27 -0.10 6.96
N VAL A 126 -3.50 -1.16 6.67
CA VAL A 126 -3.85 -2.17 5.68
C VAL A 126 -5.24 -2.77 5.93
N PRO A 127 -5.58 -3.28 7.13
CA PRO A 127 -6.91 -3.85 7.37
C PRO A 127 -8.03 -2.81 7.26
N VAL A 128 -7.81 -1.58 7.73
CA VAL A 128 -8.80 -0.48 7.64
C VAL A 128 -9.16 -0.16 6.18
N PHE A 129 -8.13 -0.06 5.34
CA PHE A 129 -8.31 0.22 3.92
C PHE A 129 -8.82 -1.00 3.14
N PHE A 130 -8.42 -2.21 3.52
CA PHE A 130 -8.96 -3.45 2.95
C PHE A 130 -10.48 -3.52 3.13
N ASP A 131 -10.96 -3.33 4.35
CA ASP A 131 -12.39 -3.34 4.68
C ASP A 131 -13.16 -2.24 3.94
N ALA A 132 -12.55 -1.07 3.79
CA ALA A 132 -13.13 0.02 3.01
C ALA A 132 -13.25 -0.33 1.51
N LEU A 133 -12.22 -0.94 0.92
CA LEU A 133 -12.21 -1.31 -0.49
C LEU A 133 -13.18 -2.45 -0.83
N ALA A 134 -13.31 -3.44 0.06
CA ALA A 134 -14.28 -4.53 -0.06
C ALA A 134 -15.75 -4.04 -0.12
N SER A 135 -15.96 -2.78 0.26
CA SER A 135 -17.27 -2.15 0.28
C SER A 135 -17.56 -1.30 -0.97
N VAL A 136 -16.54 -1.05 -1.80
CA VAL A 136 -16.58 -0.04 -2.88
C VAL A 136 -16.54 -0.65 -4.28
N GLU A 137 -15.91 -1.80 -4.47
CA GLU A 137 -15.49 -2.24 -5.81
C GLU A 137 -15.60 -3.77 -6.02
N THR A 138 -16.78 -4.26 -6.41
CA THR A 138 -17.01 -5.69 -6.72
C THR A 138 -16.14 -6.22 -7.87
N GLU A 139 -15.74 -5.37 -8.83
CA GLU A 139 -14.97 -5.76 -10.01
C GLU A 139 -13.43 -5.66 -9.84
N HIS A 140 -12.92 -4.80 -8.96
CA HIS A 140 -11.47 -4.72 -8.68
C HIS A 140 -11.01 -5.72 -7.62
N GLU A 141 -11.95 -6.23 -6.80
CA GLU A 141 -11.69 -7.29 -5.83
C GLU A 141 -11.17 -8.57 -6.49
N GLU A 142 -11.77 -9.02 -7.59
CA GLU A 142 -11.33 -10.25 -8.25
C GLU A 142 -9.92 -10.10 -8.81
N TRP A 143 -9.61 -8.95 -9.41
CA TRP A 143 -8.28 -8.67 -9.94
C TRP A 143 -7.21 -8.55 -8.84
N ALA A 144 -7.52 -7.85 -7.73
CA ALA A 144 -6.60 -7.70 -6.61
C ALA A 144 -6.41 -9.03 -5.87
N ARG A 145 -7.51 -9.75 -5.60
CA ARG A 145 -7.51 -11.09 -4.99
C ARG A 145 -6.75 -12.08 -5.86
N GLN A 146 -6.96 -12.07 -7.18
CA GLN A 146 -6.21 -12.92 -8.11
C GLN A 146 -4.72 -12.58 -8.09
N ARG A 147 -4.36 -11.29 -8.07
CA ARG A 147 -2.95 -10.87 -7.99
C ARG A 147 -2.29 -11.20 -6.65
N MET A 148 -3.00 -11.09 -5.54
CA MET A 148 -2.56 -11.54 -4.22
C MET A 148 -2.34 -13.03 -4.21
N THR A 149 -3.31 -13.80 -4.73
CA THR A 149 -3.24 -15.26 -4.77
C THR A 149 -2.06 -15.71 -5.61
N GLN A 150 -1.83 -15.10 -6.78
CA GLN A 150 -0.62 -15.37 -7.59
C GLN A 150 0.66 -15.11 -6.80
N ARG A 151 0.76 -13.98 -6.07
CA ARG A 151 1.93 -13.68 -5.26
C ARG A 151 2.11 -14.72 -4.16
N ALA A 152 1.08 -14.96 -3.36
CA ALA A 152 1.10 -15.90 -2.24
C ALA A 152 1.47 -17.31 -2.71
N THR A 153 0.88 -17.79 -3.80
CA THR A 153 1.24 -19.08 -4.42
C THR A 153 2.73 -19.14 -4.78
N LEU A 154 3.29 -18.09 -5.39
CA LEU A 154 4.72 -18.09 -5.72
C LEU A 154 5.59 -17.97 -4.47
N GLU A 155 5.14 -17.21 -3.47
CA GLU A 155 5.81 -17.05 -2.19
C GLU A 155 5.92 -18.38 -1.44
N ASP A 156 4.81 -19.10 -1.34
CA ASP A 156 4.76 -20.44 -0.75
C ASP A 156 5.63 -21.42 -1.52
N ALA A 157 5.61 -21.36 -2.86
CA ALA A 157 6.48 -22.18 -3.68
C ALA A 157 7.96 -21.84 -3.47
N VAL A 158 8.32 -20.56 -3.31
CA VAL A 158 9.69 -20.12 -3.00
C VAL A 158 10.12 -20.61 -1.61
N ARG A 159 9.24 -20.56 -0.60
CA ARG A 159 9.50 -21.05 0.76
C ARG A 159 9.59 -22.58 0.83
N GLY A 160 8.76 -23.28 0.06
CA GLY A 160 8.72 -24.74 0.00
C GLY A 160 9.78 -25.36 -0.92
N SER A 161 10.36 -24.56 -1.83
CA SER A 161 11.47 -24.99 -2.66
C SER A 161 12.78 -25.00 -1.85
N GLY A 162 13.58 -26.05 -2.05
CA GLY A 162 14.98 -26.08 -1.59
C GLY A 162 15.86 -25.06 -2.35
N ASP A 163 17.15 -25.35 -2.46
CA ASP A 163 18.27 -24.46 -2.83
C ASP A 163 18.27 -23.96 -4.31
N GLY A 164 17.15 -24.12 -5.00
CA GLY A 164 16.99 -23.86 -6.43
C GLY A 164 16.93 -22.37 -6.78
N THR A 165 17.25 -22.08 -8.03
CA THR A 165 17.15 -20.76 -8.62
C THR A 165 15.75 -20.49 -9.18
N TRP A 166 15.34 -19.24 -9.12
CA TRP A 166 14.07 -18.72 -9.61
C TRP A 166 14.32 -17.75 -10.76
N ASP A 167 13.80 -18.08 -11.94
CA ASP A 167 13.75 -17.18 -13.07
C ASP A 167 12.30 -16.98 -13.53
N THR A 168 12.12 -16.15 -14.56
CA THR A 168 10.77 -15.86 -15.09
C THR A 168 10.07 -17.13 -15.59
N GLY A 169 10.80 -18.04 -16.23
CA GLY A 169 10.23 -19.26 -16.79
C GLY A 169 9.73 -20.20 -15.70
N ARG A 170 10.53 -20.39 -14.64
CA ARG A 170 10.13 -21.17 -13.47
C ARG A 170 8.91 -20.55 -12.78
N ALA A 171 8.91 -19.23 -12.58
CA ALA A 171 7.77 -18.55 -11.96
C ALA A 171 6.47 -18.67 -12.77
N VAL A 172 6.52 -18.50 -14.11
CA VAL A 172 5.34 -18.72 -14.97
C VAL A 172 4.86 -20.16 -14.88
N THR A 173 5.78 -21.13 -14.91
CA THR A 173 5.46 -22.56 -14.83
C THR A 173 4.74 -22.89 -13.52
N THR A 174 5.33 -22.51 -12.39
CA THR A 174 4.74 -22.75 -11.06
C THR A 174 3.35 -22.11 -10.91
N LEU A 175 3.18 -20.89 -11.41
CA LEU A 175 1.89 -20.21 -11.34
C LEU A 175 0.84 -20.88 -12.23
N THR A 176 1.24 -21.34 -13.41
CA THR A 176 0.36 -22.05 -14.35
C THR A 176 -0.05 -23.41 -13.81
N GLU A 177 0.88 -24.16 -13.20
CA GLU A 177 0.61 -25.44 -12.52
C GLU A 177 -0.36 -25.27 -11.34
N ALA A 178 -0.30 -24.13 -10.64
CA ALA A 178 -1.24 -23.76 -9.59
C ALA A 178 -2.57 -23.18 -10.12
N GLY A 179 -2.81 -23.19 -11.43
CA GLY A 179 -4.05 -22.76 -12.07
C GLY A 179 -4.13 -21.26 -12.40
N HIS A 180 -3.05 -20.50 -12.23
CA HIS A 180 -3.03 -19.07 -12.56
C HIS A 180 -2.58 -18.81 -13.99
N GLN A 181 -3.39 -18.10 -14.76
CA GLN A 181 -2.95 -17.53 -16.04
C GLN A 181 -2.13 -16.27 -15.79
N VAL A 182 -0.83 -16.31 -16.08
CA VAL A 182 0.10 -15.21 -15.84
C VAL A 182 0.97 -14.91 -17.06
N THR A 183 1.31 -13.65 -17.26
CA THR A 183 2.28 -13.22 -18.28
C THR A 183 3.69 -13.21 -17.71
N ASP A 184 4.71 -13.32 -18.57
CA ASP A 184 6.12 -13.13 -18.20
C ASP A 184 6.38 -11.81 -17.45
N LYS A 185 5.64 -10.75 -17.82
CA LYS A 185 5.71 -9.48 -17.12
C LYS A 185 5.24 -9.62 -15.68
N ARG A 186 4.10 -10.28 -15.46
CA ARG A 186 3.55 -10.51 -14.12
C ARG A 186 4.46 -11.41 -13.28
N ALA A 187 4.98 -12.49 -13.86
CA ALA A 187 5.91 -13.37 -13.16
C ALA A 187 7.19 -12.62 -12.71
N ARG A 188 7.77 -11.79 -13.59
CA ARG A 188 8.91 -10.91 -13.22
C ARG A 188 8.58 -9.92 -12.12
N GLN A 189 7.38 -9.35 -12.14
CA GLN A 189 6.91 -8.44 -11.10
C GLN A 189 6.85 -9.13 -9.73
N ILE A 190 6.25 -10.32 -9.67
CA ILE A 190 6.15 -11.09 -8.42
C ILE A 190 7.56 -11.44 -7.91
N LEU A 191 8.47 -11.92 -8.76
CA LEU A 191 9.85 -12.21 -8.36
C LEU A 191 10.59 -10.98 -7.79
N ARG A 192 10.40 -9.81 -8.41
CA ARG A 192 10.99 -8.55 -7.92
C ARG A 192 10.39 -8.13 -6.58
N ALA A 193 9.08 -8.29 -6.39
CA ALA A 193 8.41 -7.98 -5.13
C ALA A 193 8.90 -8.89 -4.00
N LEU A 194 9.02 -10.20 -4.25
CA LEU A 194 9.60 -11.15 -3.30
C LEU A 194 11.06 -10.83 -2.97
N ALA A 195 11.83 -10.32 -3.93
CA ALA A 195 13.20 -9.86 -3.67
C ALA A 195 13.25 -8.57 -2.84
N ALA A 196 12.35 -7.62 -3.09
CA ALA A 196 12.22 -6.41 -2.28
C ALA A 196 11.77 -6.72 -0.83
N ALA A 197 10.96 -7.76 -0.65
CA ALA A 197 10.56 -8.29 0.65
C ALA A 197 11.65 -9.15 1.34
N GLY A 198 12.84 -9.29 0.73
CA GLY A 198 13.95 -10.04 1.30
C GLY A 198 13.86 -11.56 1.17
N LEU A 199 12.81 -12.10 0.54
CA LEU A 199 12.65 -13.55 0.36
C LEU A 199 13.54 -14.11 -0.76
N LEU A 200 13.92 -13.27 -1.71
CA LEU A 200 14.77 -13.61 -2.83
C LEU A 200 15.96 -12.65 -2.93
N LEU A 201 17.12 -13.20 -3.24
CA LEU A 201 18.33 -12.46 -3.60
C LEU A 201 18.56 -12.59 -5.10
N ARG A 202 18.72 -11.46 -5.78
CA ARG A 202 19.10 -11.47 -7.20
C ARG A 202 20.54 -11.96 -7.32
N THR A 203 20.75 -12.96 -8.19
CA THR A 203 22.08 -13.51 -8.50
C THR A 203 22.58 -12.95 -9.82
N ASP A 204 23.90 -12.81 -9.95
CA ASP A 204 24.55 -12.44 -11.21
C ASP A 204 24.61 -13.68 -12.12
N ALA A 205 23.58 -13.86 -12.94
CA ALA A 205 23.56 -14.91 -13.96
C ALA A 205 24.18 -14.42 -15.28
N PRO A 206 24.98 -15.26 -15.97
CA PRO A 206 25.50 -14.94 -17.30
C PRO A 206 24.35 -14.73 -18.30
N GLY A 207 24.44 -13.69 -19.14
CA GLY A 207 23.48 -13.44 -20.22
C GLY A 207 22.34 -12.47 -19.90
N GLY A 208 22.40 -11.72 -18.79
CA GLY A 208 21.51 -10.58 -18.54
C GLY A 208 20.08 -10.94 -18.10
N ARG A 209 19.75 -12.22 -17.98
CA ARG A 209 18.48 -12.67 -17.38
C ARG A 209 18.52 -12.53 -15.87
N ALA A 210 17.47 -11.96 -15.29
CA ALA A 210 17.34 -11.85 -13.84
C ALA A 210 17.02 -13.23 -13.25
N VAL A 211 17.98 -13.78 -12.51
CA VAL A 211 17.85 -15.01 -11.75
C VAL A 211 17.90 -14.65 -10.27
N TYR A 212 17.10 -15.33 -9.48
CA TYR A 212 16.93 -15.12 -8.06
C TYR A 212 17.24 -16.43 -7.31
N ARG A 213 17.72 -16.32 -6.08
CA ARG A 213 17.86 -17.45 -5.15
C ARG A 213 17.15 -17.09 -3.86
N ARG A 214 16.58 -18.08 -3.18
CA ARG A 214 16.00 -17.86 -1.84
C ARG A 214 17.04 -17.23 -0.92
N SER A 215 16.65 -16.20 -0.17
CA SER A 215 17.48 -15.69 0.92
C SER A 215 17.55 -16.75 2.02
N ALA A 216 18.75 -17.06 2.53
CA ALA A 216 18.86 -17.81 3.76
C ALA A 216 18.23 -16.97 4.88
N GLU A 217 17.27 -17.53 5.62
CA GLU A 217 16.82 -16.98 6.90
C GLU A 217 17.93 -17.10 7.95
#